data_AF-A0A2A9NJK8-F1
#
_entry.id   AF-A0A2A9NJK8-F1
#
_cell.length_a   1.000
_cell.length_b   1.000
_cell.length_c   1.000
_cell.angle_alpha   90.00
_cell.angle_beta   90.00
_cell.angle_gamma   90.00
#
_symmetry.space_group_name_H-M   'P 1'
#
loop_
_entity.id
_entity.type
_entity.pdbx_description
1 polymer ?
#
loop_
_entity_poly.entity_id
_entity_poly.type
_entity_poly.pdbx_seq_one_letter_code
_entity_poly.pdbx_strand_id
1 'polypeptide(L)'
;TSQKQNLLSPSQKKANHIQSEQKRRANIRRGYEALCETVPALREAIKEEEEREAESRVRALNSKSTSGRGGAGSKVKRNTRKKEADGGERIDGRAGPRSENIVLSKTIDYINELISERTALLARLERARYSLPHSHPALAPPLEQPLWEREWKGGEGRLGCINGAGYGDEGEEEEEEESS
;
A
#
# COMPACT_ATOMS: atom_id res chain seq x y z
N THR A 1 -36.48 -25.05 -17.06
CA THR A 1 -36.51 -23.76 -17.76
C THR A 1 -35.13 -23.13 -17.65
N SER A 2 -34.32 -23.23 -18.71
CA SER A 2 -32.94 -22.75 -18.70
C SER A 2 -32.95 -21.23 -18.61
N GLN A 3 -32.65 -20.69 -17.43
CA GLN A 3 -32.43 -19.26 -17.24
C GLN A 3 -31.31 -18.84 -18.19
N LYS A 4 -31.69 -18.14 -19.27
CA LYS A 4 -30.75 -17.58 -20.23
C LYS A 4 -29.76 -16.74 -19.43
N GLN A 5 -28.54 -17.26 -19.38
CA GLN A 5 -27.47 -16.64 -18.63
C GLN A 5 -27.37 -15.19 -19.07
N ASN A 6 -27.31 -14.30 -18.08
CA ASN A 6 -27.38 -12.87 -18.22
C ASN A 6 -26.09 -12.39 -18.93
N LEU A 7 -25.99 -12.61 -20.24
CA LEU A 7 -24.88 -12.15 -21.05
C LEU A 7 -24.94 -10.63 -21.03
N LEU A 8 -24.10 -10.03 -20.18
CA LEU A 8 -23.86 -8.60 -20.15
C LEU A 8 -23.73 -8.08 -21.59
N SER A 9 -24.44 -7.00 -21.89
CA SER A 9 -24.35 -6.36 -23.20
C SER A 9 -22.89 -5.97 -23.48
N PRO A 10 -22.48 -5.83 -24.77
CA PRO A 10 -21.12 -5.41 -25.09
C PRO A 10 -20.70 -4.11 -24.38
N SER A 11 -21.64 -3.18 -24.21
CA SER A 11 -21.46 -1.95 -23.42
C SER A 11 -21.23 -2.23 -21.94
N GLN A 12 -22.06 -3.09 -21.34
CA GLN A 12 -21.94 -3.49 -19.93
C GLN A 12 -20.62 -4.25 -19.65
N LYS A 13 -20.19 -5.12 -20.57
CA LYS A 13 -18.89 -5.81 -20.47
C LYS A 13 -17.75 -4.81 -20.49
N LYS A 14 -17.78 -3.83 -21.40
CA LYS A 14 -16.76 -2.77 -21.47
C LYS A 14 -16.72 -1.94 -20.19
N ALA A 15 -17.89 -1.56 -19.66
CA ALA A 15 -17.99 -0.80 -18.41
C ALA A 15 -17.44 -1.61 -17.22
N ASN A 16 -17.83 -2.88 -17.09
CA ASN A 16 -17.36 -3.76 -16.02
C ASN A 16 -15.85 -4.03 -16.12
N HIS A 17 -15.30 -4.21 -17.33
CA HIS A 17 -13.88 -4.37 -17.55
C HIS A 17 -13.08 -3.14 -17.08
N ILE A 18 -13.55 -1.92 -17.42
CA ILE A 18 -12.90 -0.69 -16.98
C ILE A 18 -12.97 -0.54 -15.45
N GLN A 19 -14.13 -0.80 -14.85
CA GLN A 19 -14.33 -0.69 -13.41
C GLN A 19 -13.48 -1.71 -12.63
N SER A 20 -13.44 -2.96 -13.08
CA SER A 20 -12.64 -4.00 -12.42
C SER A 20 -11.14 -3.70 -12.53
N GLU A 21 -10.66 -3.20 -13.68
CA GLU A 21 -9.27 -2.79 -13.86
C GLU A 21 -8.91 -1.55 -13.03
N GLN A 22 -9.79 -0.55 -12.93
CA GLN A 22 -9.61 0.59 -12.03
C GLN A 22 -9.51 0.16 -10.57
N LYS A 23 -10.40 -0.73 -10.11
CA LYS A 23 -10.35 -1.30 -8.76
C LYS A 23 -9.04 -2.05 -8.52
N ARG A 24 -8.62 -2.88 -9.48
CA ARG A 24 -7.34 -3.60 -9.42
C ARG A 24 -6.15 -2.63 -9.31
N ARG A 25 -6.11 -1.58 -10.14
CA ARG A 25 -5.04 -0.56 -10.10
C ARG A 25 -5.04 0.23 -8.80
N ALA A 26 -6.21 0.58 -8.26
CA ALA A 26 -6.33 1.25 -6.97
C ALA A 26 -5.75 0.39 -5.84
N ASN A 27 -6.02 -0.91 -5.83
CA ASN A 27 -5.46 -1.83 -4.85
C ASN A 27 -3.93 -1.94 -4.97
N ILE A 28 -3.39 -2.01 -6.19
CA ILE A 28 -1.94 -2.04 -6.42
C ILE A 28 -1.29 -0.75 -5.89
N ARG A 29 -1.90 0.42 -6.14
CA ARG A 29 -1.40 1.71 -5.62
C ARG A 29 -1.36 1.74 -4.09
N ARG A 30 -2.42 1.30 -3.43
CA ARG A 30 -2.44 1.17 -1.96
C ARG A 30 -1.34 0.25 -1.44
N GLY A 31 -1.04 -0.84 -2.16
CA GLY A 31 0.09 -1.71 -1.84
C GLY A 31 1.44 -0.99 -1.88
N TYR A 32 1.66 -0.17 -2.93
CA TYR A 32 2.87 0.64 -3.02
C TYR A 32 2.97 1.74 -1.96
N GLU A 33 1.84 2.36 -1.60
CA GLU A 33 1.78 3.33 -0.50
C GLU A 33 2.19 2.69 0.83
N ALA A 34 1.67 1.48 1.13
CA ALA A 34 2.07 0.74 2.33
C ALA A 34 3.56 0.36 2.34
N LEU A 35 4.16 0.06 1.18
CA LEU A 35 5.61 -0.16 1.07
C LEU A 35 6.40 1.12 1.35
N CYS A 36 5.93 2.27 0.87
CA CYS A 36 6.56 3.55 1.14
C CYS A 36 6.58 3.89 2.63
N GLU A 37 5.58 3.45 3.40
CA GLU A 37 5.50 3.66 4.84
C GLU A 37 6.33 2.68 5.67
N THR A 38 6.62 1.48 5.15
CA THR A 38 7.32 0.43 5.90
C THR A 38 8.83 0.44 5.69
N VAL A 39 9.30 0.79 4.49
CA VAL A 39 10.72 0.79 4.14
C VAL A 39 11.38 2.10 4.59
N PRO A 40 12.35 2.08 5.54
CA PRO A 40 12.94 3.29 6.11
C PRO A 40 13.51 4.25 5.05
N ALA A 41 14.27 3.72 4.09
CA ALA A 41 14.89 4.50 3.02
C ALA A 41 13.87 5.24 2.14
N LEU A 42 12.68 4.69 1.93
CA LEU A 42 11.62 5.33 1.14
C LEU A 42 10.95 6.46 1.92
N ARG A 43 10.64 6.23 3.20
CA ARG A 43 10.04 7.24 4.08
C ARG A 43 10.90 8.49 4.16
N GLU A 44 12.20 8.31 4.36
CA GLU A 44 13.17 9.40 4.46
C GLU A 44 13.28 10.17 3.16
N ALA A 45 13.39 9.46 2.03
CA ALA A 45 13.49 10.09 0.72
C ALA A 45 12.21 10.88 0.36
N ILE A 46 11.03 10.33 0.68
CA ILE A 46 9.74 11.02 0.50
C ILE A 46 9.66 12.28 1.35
N LYS A 47 10.02 12.19 2.63
CA LYS A 47 10.01 13.34 3.54
C LYS A 47 10.94 14.45 3.04
N GLU A 48 12.14 14.11 2.59
CA GLU A 48 13.11 15.08 2.06
C GLU A 48 12.62 15.74 0.76
N GLU A 49 11.94 14.98 -0.11
CA GLU A 49 11.31 15.55 -1.31
C GLU A 49 10.15 16.48 -0.95
N GLU A 50 9.25 16.07 -0.05
CA GLU A 50 8.12 16.88 0.41
C GLU A 50 8.58 18.18 1.07
N GLU A 51 9.65 18.15 1.85
CA GLU A 51 10.28 19.34 2.43
C GLU A 51 10.85 20.26 1.33
N ARG A 52 11.58 19.71 0.35
CA ARG A 52 12.09 20.49 -0.80
C ARG A 52 10.97 21.11 -1.63
N GLU A 53 9.89 20.36 -1.87
CA GLU A 53 8.72 20.85 -2.58
C GLU A 53 8.02 21.95 -1.80
N ALA A 54 7.84 21.78 -0.48
CA ALA A 54 7.24 22.78 0.39
C ALA A 54 8.07 24.09 0.40
N GLU A 55 9.38 23.99 0.53
CA GLU A 55 10.30 25.15 0.45
C GLU A 55 10.20 25.84 -0.91
N SER A 56 10.20 25.08 -2.00
CA SER A 56 10.06 25.62 -3.36
C SER A 56 8.72 26.35 -3.54
N ARG A 57 7.64 25.81 -2.96
CA ARG A 57 6.30 26.37 -3.00
C ARG A 57 6.21 27.66 -2.21
N VAL A 58 6.78 27.70 -1.01
CA VAL A 58 6.86 28.91 -0.18
C VAL A 58 7.68 30.00 -0.90
N ARG A 59 8.82 29.65 -1.48
CA ARG A 59 9.64 30.58 -2.28
C ARG A 59 8.88 31.14 -3.49
N ALA A 60 8.11 30.31 -4.19
CA ALA A 60 7.30 30.74 -5.34
C ALA A 60 6.15 31.68 -4.95
N LEU A 61 5.56 31.51 -3.77
CA LEU A 61 4.52 32.41 -3.25
C LEU A 61 5.11 33.77 -2.85
N ASN A 62 6.28 33.78 -2.19
CA ASN A 62 6.94 35.02 -1.77
C ASN A 62 7.44 35.87 -2.95
N SER A 63 7.97 35.26 -4.02
CA SER A 63 8.41 35.98 -5.22
C SER A 63 7.26 36.65 -5.98
N LYS A 64 6.03 36.16 -5.82
CA LYS A 64 4.83 36.73 -6.45
C LYS A 64 4.28 37.97 -5.73
N SER A 65 4.64 38.16 -4.45
CA SER A 65 4.20 39.30 -3.64
C SER A 65 5.04 40.58 -3.82
N THR A 66 6.27 40.46 -4.34
CA THR A 66 7.19 41.60 -4.53
C THR A 66 7.09 42.25 -5.91
N SER A 67 6.49 41.59 -6.91
CA SER A 67 6.21 42.16 -8.23
C SER A 67 4.89 42.98 -8.29
N GLY A 68 4.37 43.39 -7.13
CA GLY A 68 3.08 44.08 -6.99
C GLY A 68 3.10 45.60 -7.07
N ARG A 69 4.24 46.27 -7.28
CA ARG A 69 4.33 47.75 -7.40
C ARG A 69 5.48 48.17 -8.31
N GLY A 70 5.19 48.41 -9.58
CA GLY A 70 6.00 49.26 -10.45
C GLY A 70 6.31 48.66 -11.82
N GLY A 71 5.83 49.32 -12.89
CA GLY A 71 6.37 49.17 -14.24
C GLY A 71 5.34 48.77 -15.29
N ALA A 72 4.68 49.77 -15.86
CA ALA A 72 4.00 49.64 -17.14
C ALA A 72 5.01 49.24 -18.24
N GLY A 73 4.59 48.33 -19.13
CA GLY A 73 5.21 48.12 -20.44
C GLY A 73 6.05 46.85 -20.58
N SER A 74 5.45 45.76 -21.06
CA SER A 74 6.00 44.95 -22.16
C SER A 74 5.08 43.75 -22.46
N LYS A 75 4.40 43.81 -23.60
CA LYS A 75 3.74 42.66 -24.24
C LYS A 75 4.80 41.72 -24.78
N VAL A 76 5.11 40.63 -24.06
CA VAL A 76 5.76 39.44 -24.66
C VAL A 76 5.03 38.18 -24.21
N LYS A 77 4.10 37.79 -25.10
CA LYS A 77 3.60 36.45 -25.43
C LYS A 77 4.49 35.32 -24.87
N ARG A 78 4.04 34.63 -23.81
CA ARG A 78 4.42 33.23 -23.56
C ARG A 78 3.18 32.39 -23.32
N ASN A 79 2.85 31.70 -24.41
CA ASN A 79 1.84 30.68 -24.53
C ASN A 79 2.33 29.45 -23.74
N THR A 80 1.98 29.33 -22.47
CA THR A 80 2.16 28.07 -21.73
C THR A 80 0.82 27.72 -21.13
N ARG A 81 0.20 26.75 -21.80
CA ARG A 81 -1.13 26.20 -21.53
C ARG A 81 -1.27 25.85 -20.05
N LYS A 82 -1.93 26.71 -19.29
CA LYS A 82 -2.54 26.35 -18.03
C LYS A 82 -3.80 25.54 -18.35
N LYS A 83 -3.62 24.24 -18.60
CA LYS A 83 -4.71 23.27 -18.67
C LYS A 83 -5.06 22.87 -17.23
N GLU A 84 -5.79 23.74 -16.54
CA GLU A 84 -6.60 23.36 -15.39
C GLU A 84 -7.97 22.96 -15.92
N ALA A 85 -8.27 21.66 -15.81
CA ALA A 85 -9.57 20.97 -15.95
C ALA A 85 -9.31 19.65 -16.69
N ASP A 86 -9.02 18.59 -15.94
CA ASP A 86 -9.57 17.27 -16.23
C ASP A 86 -9.32 16.35 -15.03
N GLY A 87 -10.40 15.89 -14.40
CA GLY A 87 -10.41 14.93 -13.30
C GLY A 87 -10.18 13.51 -13.79
N GLY A 88 -9.16 13.32 -14.62
CA GLY A 88 -8.64 12.01 -14.97
C GLY A 88 -7.31 11.86 -14.26
N GLU A 89 -7.30 11.06 -13.19
CA GLU A 89 -6.14 10.47 -12.51
C GLU A 89 -4.86 10.71 -13.29
N ARG A 90 -4.21 11.87 -13.06
CA ARG A 90 -2.97 12.19 -13.75
C ARG A 90 -2.06 11.04 -13.42
N ILE A 91 -1.63 10.32 -14.46
CA ILE A 91 -0.52 9.38 -14.39
C ILE A 91 0.47 10.03 -13.44
N ASP A 92 0.54 9.36 -12.29
CA ASP A 92 1.20 9.70 -11.05
C ASP A 92 2.41 10.59 -11.34
N GLY A 93 2.63 11.64 -10.56
CA GLY A 93 3.82 12.49 -10.62
C GLY A 93 5.07 11.71 -10.21
N ARG A 94 5.24 10.53 -10.79
CA ARG A 94 6.00 9.35 -10.40
C ARG A 94 7.47 9.49 -10.77
N ALA A 95 7.92 10.72 -10.99
CA ALA A 95 9.32 11.06 -11.01
C ALA A 95 9.67 11.49 -9.59
N GLY A 96 10.26 10.58 -8.82
CA GLY A 96 10.57 10.81 -7.41
C GLY A 96 10.76 9.50 -6.64
N PRO A 97 11.07 9.58 -5.34
CA PRO A 97 11.19 8.45 -4.41
C PRO A 97 9.96 7.54 -4.36
N ARG A 98 8.78 8.01 -4.77
CA ARG A 98 7.55 7.19 -4.92
C ARG A 98 7.46 6.40 -6.23
N SER A 99 8.46 6.47 -7.10
CA SER A 99 8.43 5.73 -8.37
C SER A 99 8.44 4.21 -8.14
N GLU A 100 7.64 3.46 -8.92
CA GLU A 100 7.47 2.01 -8.72
C GLU A 100 8.79 1.25 -8.64
N ASN A 101 9.69 1.55 -9.57
CA ASN A 101 10.97 0.89 -9.66
C ASN A 101 11.83 1.16 -8.43
N ILE A 102 11.82 2.39 -7.91
CA ILE A 102 12.55 2.75 -6.68
C ILE A 102 11.92 2.05 -5.48
N VAL A 103 10.59 2.05 -5.37
CA VAL A 103 9.88 1.38 -4.27
C VAL A 103 10.20 -0.10 -4.24
N LEU A 104 10.08 -0.80 -5.38
CA LEU A 104 10.42 -2.22 -5.47
C LEU A 104 11.89 -2.49 -5.14
N SER A 105 12.82 -1.74 -5.74
CA SER A 105 14.26 -1.95 -5.53
C SER A 105 14.65 -1.76 -4.07
N LYS A 106 14.22 -0.65 -3.45
CA LYS A 106 14.50 -0.36 -2.03
C LYS A 106 13.84 -1.35 -1.08
N THR A 107 12.67 -1.86 -1.44
CA THR A 107 12.01 -2.92 -0.65
C THR A 107 12.82 -4.21 -0.68
N ILE A 108 13.35 -4.61 -1.85
CA ILE A 108 14.20 -5.80 -1.96
C ILE A 108 15.48 -5.64 -1.14
N ASP A 109 16.14 -4.48 -1.24
CA ASP A 109 17.34 -4.17 -0.46
C ASP A 109 17.08 -4.31 1.04
N TYR A 110 15.97 -3.72 1.52
CA TYR A 110 15.59 -3.76 2.93
C TYR A 110 15.25 -5.18 3.41
N ILE A 111 14.58 -6.00 2.60
CA ILE A 111 14.32 -7.41 2.94
C ILE A 111 15.64 -8.18 3.08
N ASN A 112 16.59 -7.98 2.16
CA ASN A 112 17.90 -8.64 2.23
C ASN A 112 18.69 -8.19 3.47
N GLU A 113 18.62 -6.91 3.82
CA GLU A 113 19.21 -6.37 5.05
C GLU A 113 18.59 -7.01 6.30
N LEU A 114 17.26 -7.08 6.40
CA LEU A 114 16.56 -7.71 7.51
C LEU A 114 16.91 -9.20 7.66
N ILE A 115 17.05 -9.92 6.54
CA ILE A 115 17.49 -11.32 6.55
C ILE A 115 18.92 -11.41 7.10
N SER A 116 19.82 -10.56 6.62
CA SER A 116 21.20 -10.49 7.11
C SER A 116 21.26 -10.20 8.61
N GLU A 117 20.51 -9.19 9.07
CA GLU A 117 20.41 -8.82 10.49
C GLU A 117 19.88 -9.98 11.33
N ARG A 118 18.81 -10.66 10.87
CA ARG A 118 18.28 -11.85 11.54
C ARG A 118 19.36 -12.93 11.67
N THR A 119 20.11 -13.22 10.61
CA THR A 119 21.17 -14.23 10.67
C THR A 119 22.30 -13.83 11.63
N ALA A 120 22.67 -12.55 11.68
CA ALA A 120 23.67 -12.04 12.60
C ALA A 120 23.20 -12.12 14.06
N LEU A 121 21.94 -11.78 14.33
CA LEU A 121 21.32 -11.88 15.65
C LEU A 121 21.21 -13.33 16.11
N LEU A 122 20.82 -14.25 15.23
CA LEU A 122 20.80 -15.69 15.53
C LEU A 122 22.21 -16.22 15.79
N ALA A 123 23.21 -15.86 14.99
CA ALA A 123 24.60 -16.26 15.25
C ALA A 123 25.11 -15.72 16.60
N ARG A 124 24.72 -14.50 16.97
CA ARG A 124 25.04 -13.92 18.29
C ARG A 124 24.31 -14.66 19.42
N LEU A 125 23.05 -15.01 19.22
CA LEU A 125 22.26 -15.80 20.16
C LEU A 125 22.90 -17.18 20.37
N GLU A 126 23.27 -17.88 19.30
CA GLU A 126 23.92 -19.18 19.39
C GLU A 126 25.27 -19.09 20.10
N ARG A 127 26.10 -18.08 19.81
CA ARG A 127 27.34 -17.83 20.58
C ARG A 127 27.07 -17.63 22.06
N ALA A 128 26.03 -16.87 22.42
CA ALA A 128 25.65 -16.70 23.81
C ALA A 128 25.16 -18.01 24.44
N ARG A 129 24.42 -18.84 23.70
CA ARG A 129 23.99 -20.18 24.15
C ARG A 129 25.16 -21.10 24.42
N TYR A 130 26.17 -21.14 23.56
CA TYR A 130 27.38 -21.94 23.79
C TYR A 130 28.20 -21.49 24.99
N SER A 131 28.04 -20.24 25.45
CA SER A 131 28.70 -19.76 26.68
C SER A 131 28.00 -20.20 27.98
N LEU A 132 26.76 -20.70 27.88
CA LEU A 132 25.96 -21.11 29.03
C LEU A 132 26.20 -22.60 29.37
N PRO A 133 26.06 -22.99 30.64
CA PRO A 133 26.08 -24.39 31.04
C PRO A 133 24.95 -25.18 30.34
N HIS A 134 25.21 -26.44 29.99
CA HIS A 134 24.27 -27.31 29.27
C HIS A 134 22.91 -27.52 29.97
N SER A 135 22.81 -27.25 31.28
CA SER A 135 21.57 -27.34 32.08
C SER A 135 20.82 -26.00 32.23
N HIS A 136 21.24 -24.95 31.51
CA HIS A 136 20.65 -23.63 31.67
C HIS A 136 19.25 -23.54 31.03
N PRO A 137 18.23 -22.99 31.73
CA PRO A 137 16.84 -22.95 31.24
C PRO A 137 16.67 -22.18 29.92
N ALA A 138 17.54 -21.21 29.63
CA ALA A 138 17.53 -20.48 28.34
C ALA A 138 17.96 -21.34 27.13
N LEU A 139 18.49 -22.55 27.36
CA LEU A 139 18.77 -23.52 26.30
C LEU A 139 17.56 -24.41 25.96
N ALA A 140 16.53 -24.42 26.82
CA ALA A 140 15.31 -25.18 26.57
C ALA A 140 14.59 -24.62 25.34
N PRO A 141 14.17 -25.46 24.38
CA PRO A 141 13.43 -25.00 23.22
C PRO A 141 12.10 -24.37 23.67
N PRO A 142 11.62 -23.30 22.97
CA PRO A 142 10.27 -22.80 23.17
C PRO A 142 9.26 -23.95 23.01
N LEU A 143 8.31 -24.06 23.94
CA LEU A 143 7.33 -25.16 23.96
C LEU A 143 6.39 -25.16 22.74
N GLU A 144 6.26 -24.02 22.07
CA GLU A 144 5.43 -23.86 20.89
C GLU A 144 6.23 -23.23 19.76
N GLN A 145 6.18 -23.84 18.58
CA GLN A 145 6.72 -23.24 17.36
C GLN A 145 5.99 -21.94 17.08
N PRO A 146 6.72 -20.86 16.73
CA PRO A 146 6.07 -19.61 16.42
C PRO A 146 5.16 -19.74 15.20
N LEU A 147 4.05 -19.01 15.21
CA LEU A 147 2.99 -19.12 14.20
C LEU A 147 3.46 -18.90 12.76
N TRP A 148 4.54 -18.13 12.56
CA TRP A 148 5.14 -17.84 11.25
C TRP A 148 6.08 -18.95 10.73
N GLU A 149 6.49 -19.90 11.57
CA GLU A 149 7.22 -21.12 11.17
C GLU A 149 6.27 -22.30 10.91
N ARG A 150 4.99 -22.14 11.27
CA ARG A 150 3.98 -23.16 11.03
C ARG A 150 3.70 -23.29 9.53
N GLU A 151 3.75 -24.52 9.05
CA GLU A 151 3.41 -24.84 7.66
C GLU A 151 2.01 -24.27 7.32
N TRP A 152 1.95 -23.46 6.27
CA TRP A 152 0.70 -22.93 5.75
C TRP A 152 -0.05 -24.03 5.01
N LYS A 153 -1.08 -24.61 5.64
CA LYS A 153 -1.92 -25.68 5.05
C LYS A 153 -2.99 -25.17 4.07
N GLY A 154 -2.68 -24.14 3.30
CA GLY A 154 -3.58 -23.64 2.25
C GLY A 154 -4.93 -23.06 2.73
N GLY A 155 -5.12 -22.86 4.04
CA GLY A 155 -6.42 -22.45 4.60
C GLY A 155 -7.40 -23.60 4.90
N GLU A 156 -6.96 -24.87 4.85
CA GLU A 156 -7.82 -26.04 5.12
C GLU A 156 -8.18 -26.26 6.59
N GLY A 157 -7.63 -25.45 7.50
CA GLY A 157 -8.01 -25.45 8.90
C GLY A 157 -9.00 -24.33 9.18
N ARG A 158 -10.31 -24.60 9.17
CA ARG A 158 -11.21 -23.91 10.10
C ARG A 158 -10.58 -24.06 11.47
N LEU A 159 -9.99 -22.98 12.00
CA LEU A 159 -9.61 -22.92 13.41
C LEU A 159 -10.88 -23.27 14.19
N GLY A 160 -10.86 -24.46 14.78
CA GLY A 160 -11.93 -24.91 15.66
C GLY A 160 -12.12 -23.84 16.72
N CYS A 161 -13.29 -23.20 16.66
CA CYS A 161 -13.79 -22.32 17.70
C CYS A 161 -14.03 -23.18 18.94
N ILE A 162 -12.98 -23.47 19.71
CA ILE A 162 -13.14 -24.10 21.01
C ILE A 162 -13.53 -22.99 21.99
N ASN A 163 -14.83 -22.68 22.02
CA ASN A 163 -15.65 -22.54 23.23
C ASN A 163 -16.88 -21.65 22.99
N GLY A 164 -18.03 -22.33 22.94
CA GLY A 164 -19.40 -21.87 23.12
C GLY A 164 -19.70 -20.37 23.27
N ALA A 165 -20.37 -19.83 22.26
CA ALA A 165 -21.51 -18.94 22.46
C ALA A 165 -22.44 -19.14 21.26
N GLY A 166 -23.63 -19.72 21.53
CA GLY A 166 -24.68 -19.76 20.53
C GLY A 166 -25.15 -18.36 20.19
N TYR A 167 -25.25 -18.06 18.91
CA TYR A 167 -26.16 -17.06 18.39
C TYR A 167 -26.81 -17.70 17.17
N GLY A 168 -28.07 -18.07 17.35
CA GLY A 168 -28.99 -18.26 16.23
C GLY A 168 -29.21 -16.90 15.59
N ASP A 169 -29.27 -16.89 14.27
CA ASP A 169 -29.80 -15.78 13.50
C ASP A 169 -30.71 -16.41 12.45
N GLU A 170 -31.99 -16.47 12.81
CA GLU A 170 -33.12 -16.68 11.93
C GLU A 170 -33.52 -15.31 11.35
N GLY A 171 -33.85 -15.25 10.06
CA GLY A 171 -34.35 -14.06 9.37
C GLY A 171 -33.39 -13.60 8.26
N GLU A 172 -33.81 -13.25 7.06
CA GLU A 172 -35.10 -12.69 6.65
C GLU A 172 -35.51 -13.26 5.29
N GLU A 173 -36.69 -13.86 5.25
CA GLU A 173 -37.53 -13.90 4.06
C GLU A 173 -38.13 -12.49 3.92
N GLU A 174 -37.74 -11.75 2.88
CA GLU A 174 -38.50 -10.57 2.48
C GLU A 174 -39.22 -10.85 1.16
N GLU A 175 -40.53 -10.67 1.26
CA GLU A 175 -41.61 -10.85 0.32
C GLU A 175 -41.49 -9.89 -0.89
N GLU A 176 -41.68 -10.40 -2.10
CA GLU A 176 -42.08 -9.56 -3.25
C GLU A 176 -43.59 -9.68 -3.47
N GLU A 177 -44.35 -8.87 -2.72
CA GLU A 177 -45.63 -8.25 -3.12
C GLU A 177 -45.32 -6.74 -3.29
N GLU A 178 -45.83 -5.93 -4.22
CA GLU A 178 -46.99 -5.96 -5.10
C GLU A 178 -46.85 -4.81 -6.14
N SER A 179 -47.29 -5.09 -7.37
CA SER A 179 -48.03 -4.25 -8.33
C SER A 179 -47.78 -2.73 -8.49
N SER A 180 -47.49 -2.32 -9.73
CA SER A 180 -48.33 -1.39 -10.54
C SER A 180 -47.98 -1.45 -12.02
#